data_AF-A0A1G1A0S9-F1
#
_entry.id   AF-A0A1G1A0S9-F1
#
_cell.length_a   1.000
_cell.length_b   1.000
_cell.length_c   1.000
_cell.angle_alpha   90.00
_cell.angle_beta   90.00
_cell.angle_gamma   90.00
#
_symmetry.space_group_name_H-M   'P 1'
#
loop_
_entity.id
_entity.type
_entity.pdbx_description
1 polymer ?
#
loop_
_entity_poly.entity_id
_entity_poly.type
_entity_poly.pdbx_seq_one_letter_code
_entity_poly.pdbx_strand_id
1 'polypeptide(L)'
;MAEHFGHEKLKVYQKGMQFASMRRTLLDELPRRVAACDHLDRGAESILLNIAHASSSWAPKERIVYLGNASGSALECAACLDIFVARALMTGTDICPGKSLLAEIVSMLVRMRETTADRVREDHAPYRTKGGNLFSHEDLDVYQTELQLISWVERMSSQFICSSDLLSKLDKSTTSIVLNTVEGNGRFSGTDQVKFLGIADRATVQSATLVDLTTTDSCLSDPSPVEDGRELLRRIAAMLRALSKAVSDDT
;
A
#
# COMPACT_ATOMS: atom_id res chain seq x y z
N MET A 1 3.19 25.20 -19.03
CA MET A 1 2.20 26.05 -18.33
C MET A 1 2.95 27.01 -17.43
N ALA A 2 2.44 28.22 -17.18
CA ALA A 2 3.07 29.13 -16.23
C ALA A 2 2.88 28.59 -14.79
N GLU A 3 3.98 28.51 -14.02
CA GLU A 3 3.98 28.04 -12.63
C GLU A 3 3.60 29.21 -11.70
N HIS A 4 2.43 29.12 -11.08
CA HIS A 4 1.88 30.16 -10.18
C HIS A 4 2.19 29.86 -8.72
N PHE A 5 2.36 28.58 -8.35
CA PHE A 5 2.58 28.16 -6.97
C PHE A 5 3.95 27.50 -6.77
N GLY A 6 4.55 27.69 -5.59
CA GLY A 6 5.91 27.21 -5.29
C GLY A 6 6.10 25.70 -5.45
N HIS A 7 5.07 24.91 -5.14
CA HIS A 7 5.11 23.45 -5.26
C HIS A 7 5.12 22.96 -6.72
N GLU A 8 4.59 23.72 -7.67
CA GLU A 8 4.55 23.35 -9.09
C GLU A 8 5.96 23.27 -9.72
N LYS A 9 6.92 23.97 -9.09
CA LYS A 9 8.34 23.97 -9.47
C LYS A 9 9.09 22.73 -9.01
N LEU A 10 8.51 21.95 -8.10
CA LEU A 10 9.14 20.76 -7.54
C LEU A 10 9.05 19.60 -8.54
N LYS A 11 10.17 18.98 -8.88
CA LYS A 11 10.20 17.79 -9.74
C LYS A 11 9.39 16.65 -9.13
N VAL A 12 9.42 16.50 -7.80
CA VAL A 12 8.63 15.47 -7.12
C VAL A 12 7.13 15.68 -7.31
N TYR A 13 6.66 16.93 -7.35
CA TYR A 13 5.26 17.26 -7.63
C TYR A 13 4.90 16.94 -9.09
N GLN A 14 5.76 17.31 -10.03
CA GLN A 14 5.58 17.03 -11.46
C GLN A 14 5.53 15.52 -11.74
N LYS A 15 6.36 14.72 -11.06
CA LYS A 15 6.31 13.25 -11.11
C LYS A 15 5.03 12.70 -10.48
N GLY A 16 4.58 13.27 -9.36
CA GLY A 16 3.26 12.96 -8.79
C GLY A 16 2.13 13.19 -9.78
N MET A 17 2.18 14.28 -10.57
CA MET A 17 1.18 14.57 -11.61
C MET A 17 1.24 13.56 -12.76
N GLN A 18 2.45 13.14 -13.17
CA GLN A 18 2.63 12.06 -14.15
C GLN A 18 2.00 10.76 -13.64
N PHE A 19 2.21 10.42 -12.36
CA PHE A 19 1.61 9.24 -11.76
C PHE A 19 0.09 9.34 -11.69
N ALA A 20 -0.46 10.48 -11.27
CA ALA A 20 -1.91 10.70 -11.24
C ALA A 20 -2.57 10.58 -12.63
N SER A 21 -1.86 11.00 -13.69
CA SER A 21 -2.31 10.81 -15.07
C SER A 21 -2.25 9.34 -15.48
N MET A 22 -1.14 8.65 -15.20
CA MET A 22 -0.96 7.22 -15.51
C MET A 22 -1.98 6.34 -14.79
N ARG A 23 -2.25 6.65 -13.52
CA ARG A 23 -3.28 5.99 -12.71
C ARG A 23 -4.62 5.93 -13.43
N ARG A 24 -5.05 7.03 -14.05
CA ARG A 24 -6.34 7.06 -14.76
C ARG A 24 -6.37 6.00 -15.86
N THR A 25 -5.30 5.89 -16.65
CA THR A 25 -5.18 4.88 -17.70
C THR A 25 -5.21 3.47 -17.12
N LEU A 26 -4.46 3.21 -16.04
CA LEU A 26 -4.45 1.91 -15.37
C LEU A 26 -5.84 1.52 -14.87
N LEU A 27 -6.60 2.45 -14.27
CA LEU A 27 -7.93 2.18 -13.76
C LEU A 27 -8.97 1.98 -14.86
N ASP A 28 -8.84 2.68 -15.99
CA ASP A 28 -9.74 2.54 -17.15
C ASP A 28 -9.56 1.18 -17.86
N GLU A 29 -8.37 0.56 -17.75
CA GLU A 29 -8.05 -0.75 -18.33
C GLU A 29 -8.49 -1.94 -17.45
N LEU A 30 -8.86 -1.71 -16.19
CA LEU A 30 -9.26 -2.80 -15.29
C LEU A 30 -10.60 -3.41 -15.71
N PRO A 31 -10.71 -4.76 -15.76
CA PRO A 31 -11.94 -5.44 -16.17
C PRO A 31 -13.07 -5.28 -15.14
N ARG A 32 -12.73 -4.96 -13.88
CA ARG A 32 -13.66 -4.70 -12.79
C ARG A 32 -13.01 -3.89 -11.69
N ARG A 33 -13.83 -3.21 -10.89
CA ARG A 33 -13.37 -2.50 -9.69
C ARG A 33 -13.15 -3.45 -8.51
N VAL A 34 -12.12 -3.14 -7.72
CA VAL A 34 -11.76 -3.76 -6.43
C VAL A 34 -11.44 -2.67 -5.43
N ALA A 35 -11.37 -3.00 -4.14
CA ALA A 35 -11.07 -2.05 -3.07
C ALA A 35 -9.80 -1.23 -3.34
N ALA A 36 -8.76 -1.85 -3.92
CA ALA A 36 -7.51 -1.18 -4.28
C ALA A 36 -7.69 -0.02 -5.29
N CYS A 37 -8.74 0.01 -6.11
CA CYS A 37 -9.00 1.13 -7.03
C CYS A 37 -9.23 2.45 -6.27
N ASP A 38 -10.10 2.42 -5.27
CA ASP A 38 -10.44 3.61 -4.47
C ASP A 38 -9.25 4.06 -3.59
N HIS A 39 -8.39 3.12 -3.20
CA HIS A 39 -7.14 3.44 -2.50
C HIS A 39 -6.11 4.06 -3.43
N LEU A 40 -5.94 3.55 -4.64
CA LEU A 40 -5.03 4.12 -5.63
C LEU A 40 -5.43 5.55 -6.04
N ASP A 41 -6.73 5.79 -6.23
CA ASP A 41 -7.28 7.14 -6.52
C ASP A 41 -6.93 8.14 -5.41
N ARG A 42 -7.31 7.83 -4.17
CA ARG A 42 -7.05 8.70 -3.01
C ARG A 42 -5.56 8.83 -2.70
N GLY A 43 -4.79 7.75 -2.86
CA GLY A 43 -3.35 7.73 -2.62
C GLY A 43 -2.61 8.68 -3.55
N ALA A 44 -2.90 8.63 -4.85
CA ALA A 44 -2.28 9.53 -5.82
C ALA A 44 -2.62 11.01 -5.58
N GLU A 45 -3.85 11.33 -5.17
CA GLU A 45 -4.22 12.69 -4.74
C GLU A 45 -3.49 13.10 -3.46
N SER A 46 -3.41 12.19 -2.48
CA SER A 46 -2.71 12.40 -1.21
C SER A 46 -1.23 12.70 -1.42
N ILE A 47 -0.54 12.03 -2.34
CA ILE A 47 0.86 12.33 -2.70
C ILE A 47 1.00 13.82 -3.07
N LEU A 48 0.16 14.30 -3.99
CA LEU A 48 0.20 15.67 -4.50
C LEU A 48 -0.12 16.69 -3.41
N LEU A 49 -1.19 16.46 -2.65
CA LEU A 49 -1.63 17.37 -1.59
C LEU A 49 -0.58 17.48 -0.49
N ASN A 50 0.01 16.37 -0.05
CA ASN A 50 1.04 16.38 0.98
C ASN A 50 2.34 17.04 0.50
N ILE A 51 2.74 16.87 -0.77
CA ILE A 51 3.88 17.61 -1.34
C ILE A 51 3.61 19.12 -1.33
N ALA A 52 2.42 19.54 -1.77
CA ALA A 52 2.04 20.96 -1.77
C ALA A 52 2.03 21.55 -0.35
N HIS A 53 1.48 20.82 0.63
CA HIS A 53 1.51 21.23 2.04
C HIS A 53 2.94 21.35 2.56
N ALA A 54 3.78 20.34 2.34
CA ALA A 54 5.20 20.38 2.72
C ALA A 54 5.94 21.58 2.13
N SER A 55 5.67 21.91 0.86
CA SER A 55 6.26 23.07 0.18
C SER A 55 5.80 24.41 0.76
N SER A 56 4.58 24.48 1.28
CA SER A 56 4.00 25.70 1.85
C SER A 56 4.30 25.88 3.35
N SER A 57 4.73 24.83 4.03
CA SER A 57 4.98 24.84 5.47
C SER A 57 6.30 25.54 5.83
N TRP A 58 6.21 26.45 6.81
CA TRP A 58 7.34 27.17 7.39
C TRP A 58 8.04 26.39 8.50
N ALA A 59 7.33 25.48 9.18
CA ALA A 59 7.85 24.72 10.30
C ALA A 59 8.54 23.41 9.83
N PRO A 60 9.83 23.19 10.12
CA PRO A 60 10.53 21.97 9.69
C PRO A 60 9.86 20.67 10.16
N LYS A 61 9.32 20.64 11.39
CA LYS A 61 8.62 19.46 11.93
C LYS A 61 7.36 19.11 11.13
N GLU A 62 6.59 20.13 10.75
CA GLU A 62 5.37 19.95 9.97
C GLU A 62 5.70 19.49 8.54
N ARG A 63 6.73 20.07 7.92
CA ARG A 63 7.23 19.61 6.61
C ARG A 63 7.62 18.14 6.62
N ILE A 64 8.33 17.68 7.66
CA ILE A 64 8.72 16.27 7.82
C ILE A 64 7.50 15.35 7.86
N VAL A 65 6.44 15.75 8.58
CA VAL A 65 5.19 14.98 8.67
C VAL A 65 4.52 14.86 7.31
N TYR A 66 4.37 15.98 6.59
CA TYR A 66 3.75 15.97 5.25
C TYR A 66 4.57 15.15 4.24
N LEU A 67 5.89 15.29 4.21
CA LEU A 67 6.76 14.47 3.36
C LEU A 67 6.66 12.98 3.72
N GLY A 68 6.53 12.65 5.00
CA GLY A 68 6.30 11.29 5.46
C GLY A 68 4.96 10.74 4.97
N ASN A 69 3.88 11.52 5.05
CA ASN A 69 2.57 11.11 4.56
C ASN A 69 2.52 10.94 3.03
N ALA A 70 3.22 11.81 2.28
CA ALA A 70 3.39 11.65 0.85
C ALA A 70 4.12 10.34 0.52
N SER A 71 5.15 10.00 1.30
CA SER A 71 5.93 8.77 1.12
C SER A 71 5.06 7.53 1.40
N GLY A 72 4.31 7.54 2.50
CA GLY A 72 3.36 6.47 2.83
C GLY A 72 2.32 6.26 1.72
N SER A 73 1.69 7.35 1.26
CA SER A 73 0.72 7.29 0.15
C SER A 73 1.31 6.71 -1.13
N ALA A 74 2.58 7.00 -1.43
CA ALA A 74 3.26 6.43 -2.60
C ALA A 74 3.56 4.93 -2.44
N LEU A 75 3.89 4.47 -1.23
CA LEU A 75 4.08 3.05 -0.93
C LEU A 75 2.75 2.29 -0.99
N GLU A 76 1.66 2.85 -0.46
CA GLU A 76 0.32 2.28 -0.60
C GLU A 76 -0.11 2.18 -2.08
N CYS A 77 0.20 3.19 -2.89
CA CYS A 77 -0.04 3.13 -4.34
C CYS A 77 0.73 1.98 -5.00
N ALA A 78 2.00 1.76 -4.63
CA ALA A 78 2.78 0.65 -5.16
C ALA A 78 2.14 -0.70 -4.77
N ALA A 79 1.72 -0.83 -3.52
CA ALA A 79 1.04 -2.03 -3.04
C ALA A 79 -0.32 -2.27 -3.74
N CYS A 80 -1.07 -1.21 -4.08
CA CYS A 80 -2.29 -1.34 -4.87
C CYS A 80 -2.01 -1.95 -6.26
N LEU A 81 -0.88 -1.58 -6.89
CA LEU A 81 -0.48 -2.17 -8.17
C LEU A 81 -0.15 -3.66 -8.02
N ASP A 82 0.53 -4.06 -6.94
CA ASP A 82 0.79 -5.46 -6.65
C ASP A 82 -0.49 -6.25 -6.35
N ILE A 83 -1.47 -5.62 -5.68
CA ILE A 83 -2.80 -6.21 -5.47
C ILE A 83 -3.49 -6.46 -6.81
N PHE A 84 -3.39 -5.57 -7.80
CA PHE A 84 -3.96 -5.82 -9.13
C PHE A 84 -3.34 -7.06 -9.80
N VAL A 85 -2.04 -7.26 -9.65
CA VAL A 85 -1.35 -8.46 -10.17
C VAL A 85 -1.76 -9.70 -9.39
N ALA A 86 -1.81 -9.64 -8.06
CA ALA A 86 -2.24 -10.74 -7.20
C ALA A 86 -3.69 -11.16 -7.48
N ARG A 87 -4.55 -10.22 -7.88
CA ARG A 87 -5.92 -10.48 -8.33
C ARG A 87 -6.03 -10.88 -9.81
N ALA A 88 -4.90 -11.06 -10.50
CA ALA A 88 -4.84 -11.36 -11.93
C ALA A 88 -5.60 -10.36 -12.81
N LEU A 89 -5.69 -9.10 -12.38
CA LEU A 89 -6.32 -8.01 -13.14
C LEU A 89 -5.33 -7.31 -14.08
N MET A 90 -4.04 -7.38 -13.76
CA MET A 90 -2.94 -6.85 -14.56
C MET A 90 -1.73 -7.79 -14.47
N THR A 91 -0.73 -7.58 -15.31
CA THR A 91 0.55 -8.26 -15.26
C THR A 91 1.63 -7.40 -14.59
N GLY A 92 2.73 -8.03 -14.16
CA GLY A 92 3.88 -7.30 -13.62
C GLY A 92 4.48 -6.30 -14.61
N THR A 93 4.38 -6.58 -15.92
CA THR A 93 4.83 -5.67 -16.97
C THR A 93 3.94 -4.43 -17.08
N ASP A 94 2.63 -4.56 -16.90
CA ASP A 94 1.69 -3.44 -17.01
C ASP A 94 1.92 -2.42 -15.89
N ILE A 95 2.23 -2.89 -14.68
CA ILE A 95 2.39 -2.03 -13.51
C ILE A 95 3.81 -1.46 -13.34
N CYS A 96 4.81 -2.02 -14.03
CA CYS A 96 6.22 -1.66 -13.88
C CYS A 96 6.52 -0.16 -14.09
N PRO A 97 5.94 0.52 -15.12
CA PRO A 97 6.13 1.96 -15.28
C PRO A 97 5.61 2.78 -14.08
N GLY A 98 4.45 2.39 -13.55
CA GLY A 98 3.86 3.04 -12.36
C GLY A 98 4.73 2.86 -11.13
N LYS A 99 5.19 1.64 -10.87
CA LYS A 99 6.10 1.33 -9.74
C LYS A 99 7.43 2.07 -9.85
N SER A 100 7.99 2.16 -11.04
CA SER A 100 9.25 2.89 -11.28
C SER A 100 9.09 4.38 -10.96
N LEU A 101 8.00 5.00 -11.40
CA LEU A 101 7.71 6.40 -11.12
C LEU A 101 7.48 6.66 -9.63
N LEU A 102 6.75 5.76 -8.95
CA LEU A 102 6.54 5.82 -7.50
C LEU A 102 7.86 5.68 -6.72
N ALA A 103 8.76 4.81 -7.14
CA ALA A 103 10.06 4.63 -6.51
C ALA A 103 10.93 5.90 -6.62
N GLU A 104 10.87 6.61 -7.76
CA GLU A 104 11.51 7.91 -7.91
C GLU A 104 10.89 8.97 -6.98
N ILE A 105 9.56 9.02 -6.88
CA ILE A 105 8.85 9.92 -5.97
C ILE A 105 9.31 9.67 -4.52
N VAL A 106 9.27 8.41 -4.05
CA VAL A 106 9.69 8.05 -2.68
C VAL A 106 11.15 8.45 -2.43
N SER A 107 12.05 8.21 -3.39
CA SER A 107 13.46 8.62 -3.28
C SER A 107 13.62 10.11 -3.01
N MET A 108 12.90 10.93 -3.78
CA MET A 108 12.94 12.38 -3.62
C MET A 108 12.39 12.79 -2.27
N LEU A 109 11.25 12.24 -1.85
CA LEU A 109 10.61 12.56 -0.58
C LEU A 109 11.49 12.20 0.63
N VAL A 110 12.14 11.03 0.60
CA VAL A 110 13.08 10.61 1.65
C VAL A 110 14.23 11.61 1.78
N ARG A 111 14.86 11.97 0.65
CA ARG A 111 15.96 12.95 0.67
C ARG A 111 15.51 14.35 1.10
N MET A 112 14.35 14.80 0.64
CA MET A 112 13.78 16.09 1.06
C MET A 112 13.57 16.12 2.57
N ARG A 113 13.15 14.99 3.16
CA ARG A 113 12.94 14.86 4.60
C ARG A 113 14.26 14.90 5.37
N GLU A 114 15.29 14.20 4.91
CA GLU A 114 16.64 14.21 5.51
C GLU A 114 17.27 15.61 5.50
N THR A 115 17.03 16.39 4.44
CA THR A 115 17.59 17.73 4.24
C THR A 115 16.70 18.85 4.78
N THR A 116 15.58 18.54 5.44
CA THR A 116 14.59 19.55 5.88
C THR A 116 15.15 20.57 6.90
N ALA A 117 16.32 20.33 7.50
CA ALA A 117 17.05 21.31 8.32
C ALA A 117 17.68 22.46 7.52
N ASP A 118 18.12 22.21 6.28
CA ASP A 118 18.80 23.16 5.39
C ASP A 118 18.12 23.16 4.03
N ARG A 119 17.22 24.14 3.79
CA ARG A 119 16.57 24.46 2.49
C ARG A 119 16.47 23.28 1.50
N VAL A 120 15.29 22.64 1.48
CA VAL A 120 14.87 21.52 0.59
C VAL A 120 15.62 21.49 -0.75
N ARG A 121 16.41 20.44 -1.00
CA ARG A 121 17.05 20.15 -2.28
C ARG A 121 16.60 18.78 -2.80
N GLU A 122 16.33 18.74 -4.10
CA GLU A 122 16.00 17.53 -4.84
C GLU A 122 17.28 16.96 -5.45
N ASP A 123 17.91 15.98 -4.81
CA ASP A 123 18.85 15.12 -5.54
C ASP A 123 18.22 13.76 -5.82
N HIS A 124 18.53 13.20 -6.98
CA HIS A 124 18.16 11.84 -7.32
C HIS A 124 19.08 10.85 -6.61
N ALA A 125 18.50 9.86 -5.93
CA ALA A 125 19.17 8.62 -5.56
C ALA A 125 18.31 7.44 -6.04
N PRO A 126 18.91 6.32 -6.48
CA PRO A 126 18.15 5.13 -6.81
C PRO A 126 17.53 4.52 -5.55
N TYR A 127 16.20 4.38 -5.51
CA TYR A 127 15.50 3.52 -4.54
C TYR A 127 15.68 2.06 -4.99
N ARG A 128 16.55 1.31 -4.32
CA ARG A 128 16.53 -0.16 -4.37
C ARG A 128 16.80 -0.70 -3.00
N THR A 129 16.15 -1.81 -2.70
CA THR A 129 16.43 -2.57 -1.50
C THR A 129 17.68 -3.41 -1.66
N LYS A 130 18.18 -3.98 -0.56
CA LYS A 130 19.29 -4.96 -0.60
C LYS A 130 18.89 -6.22 -1.40
N GLY A 131 17.59 -6.55 -1.45
CA GLY A 131 17.03 -7.65 -2.23
C GLY A 131 16.89 -7.36 -3.73
N GLY A 132 17.18 -6.13 -4.18
CA GLY A 132 17.04 -5.72 -5.58
C GLY A 132 15.64 -5.23 -5.98
N ASN A 133 14.69 -5.36 -5.05
CA ASN A 133 13.33 -4.87 -5.13
C ASN A 133 13.27 -3.33 -5.14
N LEU A 134 12.15 -2.78 -5.61
CA LEU A 134 11.96 -1.33 -5.68
C LEU A 134 11.57 -0.78 -4.32
N PHE A 135 10.71 -1.48 -3.58
CA PHE A 135 10.20 -1.00 -2.29
C PHE A 135 10.57 -1.96 -1.16
N SER A 136 10.90 -1.41 0.01
CA SER A 136 11.35 -2.21 1.17
C SER A 136 10.32 -3.22 1.67
N HIS A 137 9.02 -2.93 1.51
CA HIS A 137 7.97 -3.85 1.94
C HIS A 137 7.92 -5.11 1.06
N GLU A 138 8.42 -5.06 -0.17
CA GLU A 138 8.47 -6.22 -1.07
C GLU A 138 9.42 -7.31 -0.55
N ASP A 139 10.38 -6.97 0.30
CA ASP A 139 11.28 -7.93 0.93
C ASP A 139 10.68 -8.60 2.17
N LEU A 140 9.48 -8.20 2.63
CA LEU A 140 8.86 -8.75 3.84
C LEU A 140 8.11 -10.06 3.54
N ASP A 141 8.42 -11.12 4.29
CA ASP A 141 7.70 -12.39 4.22
C ASP A 141 6.19 -12.24 4.49
N VAL A 142 5.84 -11.33 5.41
CA VAL A 142 4.44 -11.04 5.72
C VAL A 142 3.72 -10.45 4.52
N TYR A 143 4.36 -9.52 3.81
CA TYR A 143 3.79 -8.90 2.62
C TYR A 143 3.59 -9.92 1.49
N GLN A 144 4.57 -10.81 1.27
CA GLN A 144 4.43 -11.90 0.30
C GLN A 144 3.28 -12.85 0.65
N THR A 145 3.09 -13.13 1.94
CA THR A 145 1.97 -13.96 2.43
C THR A 145 0.63 -13.25 2.30
N GLU A 146 0.58 -11.93 2.48
CA GLU A 146 -0.62 -11.12 2.24
C GLU A 146 -1.01 -11.11 0.76
N LEU A 147 -0.05 -11.04 -0.17
CA LEU A 147 -0.36 -11.18 -1.60
C LEU A 147 -0.87 -12.58 -1.99
N GLN A 148 -0.38 -13.63 -1.31
CA GLN A 148 -0.94 -14.99 -1.45
C GLN A 148 -2.39 -15.04 -0.95
N LEU A 149 -2.71 -14.35 0.14
CA LEU A 149 -4.09 -14.21 0.64
C LEU A 149 -4.98 -13.47 -0.38
N ILE A 150 -4.51 -12.37 -0.97
CA ILE A 150 -5.26 -11.66 -2.03
C ILE A 150 -5.54 -12.57 -3.23
N SER A 151 -4.53 -13.32 -3.67
CA SER A 151 -4.66 -14.29 -4.76
C SER A 151 -5.64 -15.42 -4.41
N TRP A 152 -5.65 -15.85 -3.14
CA TRP A 152 -6.61 -16.82 -2.63
C TRP A 152 -8.04 -16.27 -2.62
N VAL A 153 -8.25 -15.04 -2.12
CA VAL A 153 -9.56 -14.37 -2.14
C VAL A 153 -10.09 -14.27 -3.56
N GLU A 154 -9.23 -13.94 -4.53
CA GLU A 154 -9.62 -13.87 -5.94
C GLU A 154 -10.21 -15.19 -6.46
N ARG A 155 -9.47 -16.30 -6.27
CA ARG A 155 -9.95 -17.62 -6.68
C ARG A 155 -11.26 -18.00 -6.00
N MET A 156 -11.35 -17.73 -4.70
CA MET A 156 -12.50 -18.13 -3.88
C MET A 156 -13.74 -17.25 -4.10
N SER A 157 -13.58 -16.00 -4.54
CA SER A 157 -14.70 -15.08 -4.77
C SER A 157 -15.73 -15.62 -5.77
N SER A 158 -15.31 -16.47 -6.71
CA SER A 158 -16.21 -17.15 -7.65
C SER A 158 -16.90 -18.41 -7.10
N GLN A 159 -16.39 -18.94 -5.97
CA GLN A 159 -16.84 -20.20 -5.37
C GLN A 159 -17.79 -19.97 -4.18
N PHE A 160 -17.69 -18.81 -3.54
CA PHE A 160 -18.58 -18.47 -2.43
C PHE A 160 -20.00 -18.19 -2.92
N ILE A 161 -20.96 -18.85 -2.29
CA ILE A 161 -22.40 -18.60 -2.50
C ILE A 161 -22.83 -17.62 -1.41
N CYS A 162 -22.47 -16.35 -1.55
CA CYS A 162 -22.81 -15.32 -0.57
C CYS A 162 -23.12 -13.97 -1.23
N SER A 163 -23.55 -13.00 -0.42
CA SER A 163 -23.90 -11.67 -0.92
C SER A 163 -22.67 -10.93 -1.47
N SER A 164 -22.88 -10.11 -2.50
CA SER A 164 -21.85 -9.21 -3.04
C SER A 164 -21.33 -8.22 -1.99
N ASP A 165 -22.17 -7.82 -1.03
CA ASP A 165 -21.78 -6.98 0.11
C ASP A 165 -20.74 -7.69 1.01
N LEU A 166 -20.96 -8.97 1.31
CA LEU A 166 -20.02 -9.75 2.12
C LEU A 166 -18.67 -9.93 1.39
N LEU A 167 -18.69 -10.22 0.09
CA LEU A 167 -17.47 -10.27 -0.73
C LEU A 167 -16.75 -8.92 -0.78
N SER A 168 -17.48 -7.81 -0.89
CA SER A 168 -16.89 -6.47 -0.85
C SER A 168 -16.24 -6.17 0.50
N LYS A 169 -16.86 -6.59 1.60
CA LYS A 169 -16.27 -6.45 2.95
C LYS A 169 -15.00 -7.26 3.08
N LEU A 170 -14.98 -8.49 2.56
CA LEU A 170 -13.78 -9.33 2.55
C LEU A 170 -12.66 -8.71 1.71
N ASP A 171 -12.98 -8.21 0.51
CA ASP A 171 -12.01 -7.51 -0.36
C ASP A 171 -11.41 -6.28 0.32
N LYS A 172 -12.26 -5.42 0.91
CA LYS A 172 -11.81 -4.23 1.65
C LYS A 172 -10.96 -4.59 2.86
N SER A 173 -11.39 -5.59 3.63
CA SER A 173 -10.69 -6.03 4.84
C SER A 173 -9.30 -6.61 4.51
N THR A 174 -9.20 -7.46 3.49
CA THR A 174 -7.92 -8.07 3.08
C THR A 174 -6.99 -7.07 2.40
N THR A 175 -7.51 -6.15 1.58
CA THR A 175 -6.74 -5.01 1.07
C THR A 175 -6.19 -4.14 2.20
N SER A 176 -6.99 -3.89 3.24
CA SER A 176 -6.57 -3.10 4.41
C SER A 176 -5.38 -3.72 5.15
N ILE A 177 -5.27 -5.06 5.20
CA ILE A 177 -4.10 -5.73 5.79
C ILE A 177 -2.83 -5.27 5.07
N VAL A 178 -2.79 -5.47 3.75
CA VAL A 178 -1.64 -5.12 2.89
C VAL A 178 -1.26 -3.65 3.06
N LEU A 179 -2.24 -2.75 2.93
CA LEU A 179 -1.95 -1.32 2.93
C LEU A 179 -1.43 -0.84 4.28
N ASN A 180 -1.98 -1.34 5.40
CA ASN A 180 -1.48 -0.97 6.72
C ASN A 180 -0.09 -1.58 7.02
N THR A 181 0.21 -2.77 6.52
CA THR A 181 1.56 -3.36 6.63
C THR A 181 2.59 -2.52 5.88
N VAL A 182 2.27 -2.12 4.65
CA VAL A 182 3.14 -1.30 3.81
C VAL A 182 3.32 0.10 4.37
N GLU A 183 2.23 0.74 4.80
CA GLU A 183 2.26 2.05 5.44
C GLU A 183 3.11 2.01 6.71
N GLY A 184 2.89 1.01 7.57
CA GLY A 184 3.69 0.76 8.76
C GLY A 184 5.17 0.64 8.42
N ASN A 185 5.54 -0.22 7.47
CA ASN A 185 6.93 -0.38 7.03
C ASN A 185 7.55 0.92 6.45
N GLY A 186 6.73 1.81 5.90
CA GLY A 186 7.14 3.12 5.40
C GLY A 186 7.28 4.21 6.46
N ARG A 187 6.76 4.01 7.68
CA ARG A 187 6.85 5.02 8.75
C ARG A 187 8.25 5.12 9.33
N PHE A 188 8.59 6.33 9.78
CA PHE A 188 9.94 6.66 10.27
C PHE A 188 10.07 6.64 11.79
N SER A 189 8.97 6.52 12.53
CA SER A 189 8.98 6.37 14.00
C SER A 189 8.46 4.99 14.36
N GLY A 190 9.10 4.29 15.30
CA GLY A 190 8.65 2.95 15.72
C GLY A 190 7.23 2.97 16.29
N THR A 191 6.85 4.03 17.00
CA THR A 191 5.48 4.21 17.48
C THR A 191 4.46 4.22 16.34
N ASP A 192 4.74 4.95 15.24
CA ASP A 192 3.84 4.95 14.08
C ASP A 192 3.88 3.61 13.34
N GLN A 193 5.06 3.00 13.17
CA GLN A 193 5.21 1.67 12.58
C GLN A 193 4.31 0.64 13.30
N VAL A 194 4.44 0.54 14.63
CA VAL A 194 3.66 -0.36 15.49
C VAL A 194 2.17 -0.06 15.41
N LYS A 195 1.77 1.22 15.36
CA LYS A 195 0.37 1.62 15.24
C LYS A 195 -0.27 1.04 13.98
N PHE A 196 0.40 1.16 12.82
CA PHE A 196 -0.11 0.65 11.55
C PHE A 196 -0.09 -0.88 11.49
N LEU A 197 0.97 -1.53 11.97
CA LEU A 197 1.01 -2.99 12.09
C LEU A 197 -0.14 -3.53 12.97
N GLY A 198 -0.49 -2.81 14.04
CA GLY A 198 -1.65 -3.14 14.87
C GLY A 198 -2.99 -2.98 14.14
N ILE A 199 -3.10 -2.05 13.18
CA ILE A 199 -4.30 -1.96 12.32
C ILE A 199 -4.36 -3.16 11.37
N ALA A 200 -3.22 -3.56 10.78
CA ALA A 200 -3.14 -4.73 9.92
C ALA A 200 -3.53 -6.03 10.66
N ASP A 201 -3.08 -6.22 11.91
CA ASP A 201 -3.44 -7.40 12.72
C ASP A 201 -4.95 -7.44 13.01
N ARG A 202 -5.57 -6.29 13.34
CA ARG A 202 -7.02 -6.21 13.52
C ARG A 202 -7.79 -6.51 12.23
N ALA A 203 -7.33 -6.01 11.08
CA ALA A 203 -7.92 -6.33 9.78
C ALA A 203 -7.76 -7.82 9.44
N THR A 204 -6.68 -8.47 9.89
CA THR A 204 -6.45 -9.91 9.73
C THR A 204 -7.48 -10.71 10.52
N VAL A 205 -7.72 -10.36 11.79
CA VAL A 205 -8.75 -10.99 12.63
C VAL A 205 -10.14 -10.78 12.02
N GLN A 206 -10.46 -9.57 11.57
CA GLN A 206 -11.73 -9.28 10.90
C GLN A 206 -11.91 -10.11 9.62
N SER A 207 -10.85 -10.26 8.83
CA SER A 207 -10.89 -11.05 7.59
C SER A 207 -11.16 -12.53 7.87
N ALA A 208 -10.63 -13.09 8.96
CA ALA A 208 -10.93 -14.47 9.37
C ALA A 208 -12.43 -14.66 9.66
N THR A 209 -13.05 -13.74 10.40
CA THR A 209 -14.50 -13.76 10.64
C THR A 209 -15.30 -13.62 9.35
N LEU A 210 -14.85 -12.79 8.40
CA LEU A 210 -15.51 -12.64 7.11
C LEU A 210 -15.42 -13.92 6.28
N VAL A 211 -14.29 -14.62 6.30
CA VAL A 211 -14.14 -15.95 5.70
C VAL A 211 -15.15 -16.93 6.32
N ASP A 212 -15.29 -16.94 7.65
CA ASP A 212 -16.28 -17.79 8.33
C ASP A 212 -17.69 -17.55 7.80
N LEU A 213 -18.09 -16.29 7.75
CA LEU A 213 -19.42 -15.88 7.25
C LEU A 213 -19.63 -16.23 5.78
N THR A 214 -18.60 -16.16 4.94
CA THR A 214 -18.74 -16.59 3.53
C THR A 214 -18.98 -18.09 3.40
N THR A 215 -18.60 -18.87 4.42
CA THR A 215 -18.73 -20.33 4.43
C THR A 215 -19.97 -20.85 5.14
N THR A 216 -20.61 -20.05 6.01
CA THR A 216 -21.88 -20.45 6.64
C THR A 216 -23.00 -20.62 5.61
N ASP A 217 -22.98 -19.83 4.54
CA ASP A 217 -23.97 -19.86 3.47
C ASP A 217 -23.58 -20.80 2.31
N SER A 218 -22.30 -21.23 2.27
CA SER A 218 -21.75 -22.02 1.17
C SER A 218 -21.68 -23.50 1.53
N CYS A 219 -22.44 -24.35 0.82
CA CYS A 219 -22.27 -25.80 0.89
C CYS A 219 -21.07 -26.23 0.02
N LEU A 220 -19.85 -25.85 0.43
CA LEU A 220 -18.63 -26.25 -0.27
C LEU A 220 -18.44 -27.77 -0.15
N SER A 221 -18.24 -28.43 -1.28
CA SER A 221 -18.07 -29.90 -1.32
C SER A 221 -16.71 -30.36 -0.77
N ASP A 222 -15.72 -29.46 -0.71
CA ASP A 222 -14.40 -29.69 -0.12
C ASP A 222 -14.05 -28.51 0.82
N PRO A 223 -13.80 -28.75 2.12
CA PRO A 223 -13.40 -27.70 3.06
C PRO A 223 -11.93 -27.29 2.93
N SER A 224 -11.08 -28.05 2.22
CA SER A 224 -9.64 -27.78 2.12
C SER A 224 -9.30 -26.37 1.62
N PRO A 225 -9.96 -25.80 0.59
CA PRO A 225 -9.64 -24.46 0.10
C PRO A 225 -9.93 -23.36 1.13
N VAL A 226 -10.90 -23.56 2.03
CA VAL A 226 -11.19 -22.61 3.11
C VAL A 226 -10.09 -22.64 4.16
N GLU A 227 -9.60 -23.84 4.50
CA GLU A 227 -8.53 -24.01 5.47
C GLU A 227 -7.23 -23.36 5.00
N ASP A 228 -6.93 -23.40 3.69
CA ASP A 228 -5.78 -22.68 3.12
C ASP A 228 -5.85 -21.17 3.43
N GLY A 229 -7.04 -20.56 3.28
CA GLY A 229 -7.25 -19.15 3.60
C GLY A 229 -7.10 -18.85 5.08
N ARG A 230 -7.61 -19.74 5.94
CA ARG A 230 -7.43 -19.64 7.40
C ARG A 230 -5.96 -19.75 7.80
N GLU A 231 -5.22 -20.66 7.17
CA GLU A 231 -3.79 -20.83 7.38
C GLU A 231 -3.02 -19.57 7.02
N LEU A 232 -3.29 -18.98 5.85
CA LEU A 232 -2.69 -17.71 5.43
C LEU A 232 -2.95 -16.60 6.47
N LEU A 233 -4.19 -16.44 6.92
CA LEU A 233 -4.56 -15.44 7.94
C LEU A 233 -3.86 -15.68 9.29
N ARG A 234 -3.76 -16.95 9.73
CA ARG A 234 -3.05 -17.32 10.97
C ARG A 234 -1.56 -17.02 10.87
N ARG A 235 -0.94 -17.32 9.72
CA ARG A 235 0.47 -16.99 9.43
C ARG A 235 0.70 -15.48 9.40
N ILE A 236 -0.14 -14.72 8.71
CA ILE A 236 -0.06 -13.25 8.65
C ILE A 236 -0.14 -12.65 10.06
N ALA A 237 -1.13 -13.05 10.87
CA ALA A 237 -1.25 -12.56 12.24
C ALA A 237 0.00 -12.84 13.10
N ALA A 238 0.58 -14.04 12.97
CA ALA A 238 1.81 -14.38 13.67
C ALA A 238 3.00 -13.51 13.22
N MET A 239 3.17 -13.31 11.92
CA MET A 239 4.24 -12.47 11.36
C MET A 239 4.09 -10.99 11.73
N LEU A 240 2.86 -10.44 11.68
CA LEU A 240 2.59 -9.06 12.07
C LEU A 240 2.92 -8.79 13.54
N ARG A 241 2.57 -9.73 14.43
CA ARG A 241 2.89 -9.62 15.86
C ARG A 241 4.39 -9.71 16.11
N ALA A 242 5.07 -10.63 15.42
CA ALA A 242 6.53 -10.75 15.51
C ALA A 242 7.23 -9.49 15.02
N LEU A 243 6.80 -8.95 13.87
CA LEU A 243 7.33 -7.71 13.29
C LEU A 243 7.08 -6.50 14.20
N SER A 244 5.85 -6.37 14.73
CA SER A 244 5.49 -5.30 15.66
C SER A 244 6.31 -5.34 16.95
N LYS A 245 6.58 -6.55 17.47
CA LYS A 245 7.46 -6.74 18.62
C LYS A 245 8.91 -6.33 18.30
N ALA A 246 9.45 -6.80 17.17
CA ALA A 246 10.81 -6.46 16.75
C ALA A 246 11.01 -4.94 16.62
N VAL A 247 10.04 -4.25 16.02
CA VAL A 247 10.06 -2.77 15.92
C VAL A 247 10.02 -2.11 17.31
N SER A 248 9.20 -2.63 18.22
CA SER A 248 9.08 -2.08 19.58
C SER A 248 10.36 -2.25 20.40
N ASP A 249 11.06 -3.37 20.21
CA ASP A 249 12.30 -3.70 20.91
C ASP A 249 13.50 -2.87 20.38
N ASP A 250 13.42 -2.36 19.14
CA ASP A 250 14.45 -1.54 18.48
C ASP A 250 14.30 -0.02 18.70
N THR A 251 13.21 0.45 19.32
CA THR A 251 12.90 1.89 19.56
C THR A 251 12.91 2.30 21.02
#